data_AF-A0A238Z2I0-F1
#
_entry.id   AF-A0A238Z2I0-F1
#
_cell.length_a   1.000
_cell.length_b   1.000
_cell.length_c   1.000
_cell.angle_alpha   90.00
_cell.angle_beta   90.00
_cell.angle_gamma   90.00
#
_symmetry.space_group_name_H-M   'P 1'
#
loop_
_entity.id
_entity.type
_entity.pdbx_description
1 polymer ?
#
loop_
_entity_poly.entity_id
_entity_poly.type
_entity_poly.pdbx_seq_one_letter_code
_entity_poly.pdbx_strand_id
1 'polypeptide(L)'
;MGKLNVPVYKRVFGKGHKLRPGFFEPFGCTNVRLEGITVLDSPFWVLHPIFCNNVIIRNVTVKSNNPNNDGADPESCTNVLIEDCNFEIGDDAIAIKSGRDNDAWRVGQPSENIVIRNRLFSSKTNGVCIGSEIAGGVRNVFIENIKIPKSSNAETSYLFKRWKEYYI
;
A
#
# COMPACT_ATOMS: atom_id res chain seq x y z
N MET A 1 4.47 19.00 10.09
CA MET A 1 5.47 19.60 9.17
C MET A 1 4.96 19.67 7.73
N GLY A 2 4.36 18.60 7.19
CA GLY A 2 3.72 18.60 5.86
C GLY A 2 2.65 19.68 5.67
N LYS A 3 1.71 19.81 6.63
CA LYS A 3 0.69 20.88 6.63
C LYS A 3 1.26 22.31 6.47
N LEU A 4 2.46 22.56 6.97
CA LEU A 4 3.11 23.87 6.91
C LEU A 4 4.07 24.01 5.71
N ASN A 5 4.13 23.01 4.81
CA ASN A 5 5.03 22.97 3.67
C ASN A 5 6.50 23.21 4.03
N VAL A 6 6.93 22.78 5.22
CA VAL A 6 8.35 22.83 5.60
C VAL A 6 9.14 22.00 4.58
N PRO A 7 10.25 22.49 4.00
CA PRO A 7 11.04 21.72 3.04
C PRO A 7 11.48 20.37 3.59
N VAL A 8 11.44 19.31 2.77
CA VAL A 8 11.70 17.91 3.20
C VAL A 8 13.07 17.76 3.87
N TYR A 9 14.11 18.39 3.33
CA TYR A 9 15.47 18.34 3.91
C TYR A 9 15.59 18.97 5.31
N LYS A 10 14.57 19.72 5.77
CA LYS A 10 14.48 20.25 7.15
C LYS A 10 13.67 19.36 8.09
N ARG A 11 13.04 18.30 7.58
CA ARG A 11 12.21 17.35 8.34
C ARG A 11 13.05 16.17 8.84
N VAL A 12 14.10 16.48 9.61
CA VAL A 12 15.04 15.48 10.10
C VAL A 12 14.47 14.81 11.36
N PHE A 13 14.24 13.50 11.26
CA PHE A 13 13.86 12.64 12.38
C PHE A 13 14.95 11.58 12.60
N GLY A 14 14.72 10.62 13.51
CA GLY A 14 15.67 9.58 13.86
C GLY A 14 15.87 9.49 15.37
N LYS A 15 17.13 9.51 15.84
CA LYS A 15 17.45 9.43 17.27
C LYS A 15 16.66 10.47 18.08
N GLY A 16 15.97 10.01 19.13
CA GLY A 16 15.12 10.86 19.97
C GLY A 16 13.66 10.98 19.49
N HIS A 17 13.32 10.43 18.32
CA HIS A 17 11.97 10.35 17.79
C HIS A 17 11.44 8.92 17.79
N LYS A 18 10.12 8.75 17.60
CA LYS A 18 9.42 7.45 17.69
C LYS A 18 8.69 7.06 16.40
N LEU A 19 9.18 7.54 15.25
CA LEU A 19 8.66 7.14 13.94
C LEU A 19 9.30 5.80 13.54
N ARG A 20 8.49 4.76 13.40
CA ARG A 20 8.96 3.43 12.98
C ARG A 20 9.17 3.43 11.45
N PRO A 21 10.24 2.81 10.94
CA PRO A 21 10.45 2.70 9.48
C PRO A 21 9.56 1.60 8.88
N GLY A 22 9.26 1.70 7.58
CA GLY A 22 8.75 0.56 6.80
C GLY A 22 9.79 -0.55 6.64
N PHE A 23 9.37 -1.73 6.16
CA PHE A 23 10.28 -2.87 5.96
C PHE A 23 10.95 -2.85 4.58
N PHE A 24 10.17 -2.90 3.50
CA PHE A 24 10.66 -2.78 2.12
C PHE A 24 10.07 -1.53 1.48
N GLU A 25 10.91 -0.51 1.27
CA GLU A 25 10.44 0.83 0.90
C GLU A 25 11.26 1.42 -0.28
N PRO A 26 11.12 0.89 -1.51
CA PRO A 26 11.74 1.50 -2.68
C PRO A 26 11.09 2.86 -2.95
N PHE A 27 11.93 3.88 -3.13
CA PHE A 27 11.49 5.27 -3.31
C PHE A 27 11.97 5.81 -4.67
N GLY A 28 11.03 6.21 -5.53
CA GLY A 28 11.35 6.79 -6.84
C GLY A 28 11.98 5.80 -7.82
N CYS A 29 11.78 4.50 -7.63
CA CYS A 29 12.38 3.46 -8.45
C CYS A 29 11.53 3.14 -9.69
N THR A 30 12.18 2.64 -10.75
CA THR A 30 11.50 2.07 -11.92
C THR A 30 11.89 0.60 -12.06
N ASN A 31 10.95 -0.26 -12.46
CA ASN A 31 11.15 -1.71 -12.61
C ASN A 31 11.48 -2.41 -11.28
N VAL A 32 10.59 -2.27 -10.30
CA VAL A 32 10.70 -2.94 -9.01
C VAL A 32 10.07 -4.33 -9.11
N ARG A 33 10.81 -5.38 -8.76
CA ARG A 33 10.26 -6.74 -8.65
C ARG A 33 10.61 -7.34 -7.30
N LEU A 34 9.57 -7.74 -6.55
CA LEU A 34 9.68 -8.51 -5.33
C LEU A 34 8.96 -9.84 -5.51
N GLU A 35 9.68 -10.95 -5.44
CA GLU A 35 9.12 -12.24 -5.82
C GLU A 35 9.57 -13.40 -4.93
N GLY A 36 8.62 -14.25 -4.51
CA GLY A 36 8.90 -15.56 -3.90
C GLY A 36 9.39 -15.55 -2.45
N ILE A 37 9.44 -14.39 -1.79
CA ILE A 37 9.96 -14.27 -0.42
C ILE A 37 8.87 -14.42 0.66
N THR A 38 9.31 -14.68 1.88
CA THR A 38 8.47 -14.56 3.08
C THR A 38 8.98 -13.43 3.97
N VAL A 39 8.10 -12.53 4.39
CA VAL A 39 8.40 -11.42 5.32
C VAL A 39 7.68 -11.68 6.65
N LEU A 40 8.41 -11.55 7.75
CA LEU A 40 7.93 -11.78 9.11
C LEU A 40 8.19 -10.54 9.98
N ASP A 41 7.28 -10.27 10.92
CA ASP A 41 7.46 -9.35 12.05
C ASP A 41 8.01 -7.95 11.70
N SER A 42 7.36 -7.28 10.76
CA SER A 42 7.68 -5.92 10.35
C SER A 42 7.49 -4.89 11.47
N PRO A 43 8.38 -3.87 11.56
CA PRO A 43 8.21 -2.76 12.48
C PRO A 43 6.99 -1.87 12.17
N PHE A 44 6.60 -1.74 10.90
CA PHE A 44 5.50 -0.87 10.42
C PHE A 44 4.93 -1.43 9.10
N TRP A 45 4.51 -0.59 8.14
CA TRP A 45 4.10 -1.02 6.80
C TRP A 45 5.13 -1.94 6.14
N VAL A 46 4.67 -3.03 5.53
CA VAL A 46 5.54 -4.13 5.12
C VAL A 46 6.13 -3.88 3.73
N LEU A 47 5.28 -3.74 2.71
CA LEU A 47 5.70 -3.58 1.31
C LEU A 47 5.24 -2.20 0.81
N HIS A 48 6.11 -1.20 0.89
CA HIS A 48 5.75 0.21 0.72
C HIS A 48 6.50 0.85 -0.47
N PRO A 49 6.20 0.50 -1.73
CA PRO A 49 6.76 1.24 -2.86
C PRO A 49 6.17 2.65 -2.92
N ILE A 50 7.04 3.66 -3.00
CA ILE A 50 6.67 5.07 -3.02
C ILE A 50 7.20 5.74 -4.29
N PHE A 51 6.36 6.47 -5.02
CA PHE A 51 6.72 7.15 -6.28
C PHE A 51 7.36 6.22 -7.32
N CYS A 52 7.04 4.92 -7.26
CA CYS A 52 7.62 3.94 -8.16
C CYS A 52 6.80 3.77 -9.44
N ASN A 53 7.47 3.34 -10.52
CA ASN A 53 6.82 2.96 -11.77
C ASN A 53 7.19 1.52 -12.17
N ASN A 54 6.22 0.75 -12.66
CA ASN A 54 6.38 -0.66 -13.02
C ASN A 54 6.83 -1.50 -11.81
N VAL A 55 5.88 -1.77 -10.91
CA VAL A 55 6.10 -2.53 -9.68
C VAL A 55 5.40 -3.88 -9.79
N ILE A 56 6.13 -4.97 -9.56
CA ILE A 56 5.60 -6.33 -9.50
C ILE A 56 5.87 -6.90 -8.11
N ILE A 57 4.80 -7.26 -7.39
CA ILE A 57 4.86 -8.02 -6.15
C ILE A 57 4.15 -9.35 -6.41
N ARG A 58 4.92 -10.45 -6.43
CA ARG A 58 4.42 -11.77 -6.83
C ARG A 58 4.87 -12.88 -5.90
N ASN A 59 4.04 -13.85 -5.59
CA ASN A 59 4.46 -15.03 -4.80
C ASN A 59 5.06 -14.68 -3.43
N VAL A 60 4.71 -13.51 -2.88
CA VAL A 60 5.19 -13.06 -1.58
C VAL A 60 4.25 -13.55 -0.48
N THR A 61 4.81 -14.04 0.62
CA THR A 61 4.06 -14.32 1.85
C THR A 61 4.43 -13.29 2.91
N VAL A 62 3.43 -12.68 3.55
CA VAL A 62 3.64 -11.78 4.69
C VAL A 62 2.90 -12.32 5.89
N LYS A 63 3.60 -12.44 7.02
CA LYS A 63 3.01 -12.78 8.32
C LYS A 63 3.49 -11.76 9.34
N SER A 64 2.66 -10.76 9.63
CA SER A 64 3.06 -9.65 10.49
C SER A 64 1.87 -9.01 11.17
N ASN A 65 1.82 -9.10 12.50
CA ASN A 65 0.62 -8.77 13.29
C ASN A 65 0.81 -7.58 14.25
N ASN A 66 1.91 -6.82 14.12
CA ASN A 66 2.18 -5.63 14.92
C ASN A 66 1.24 -4.47 14.52
N PRO A 67 1.08 -3.44 15.37
CA PRO A 67 0.28 -2.27 15.04
C PRO A 67 0.78 -1.59 13.75
N ASN A 68 -0.15 -1.24 12.85
CA ASN A 68 0.15 -0.62 11.54
C ASN A 68 1.04 -1.49 10.65
N ASN A 69 0.82 -2.80 10.69
CA ASN A 69 1.34 -3.68 9.65
C ASN A 69 0.29 -3.75 8.56
N ASP A 70 0.47 -2.94 7.54
CA ASP A 70 -0.25 -3.01 6.27
C ASP A 70 0.57 -3.96 5.37
N GLY A 71 -0.09 -4.82 4.59
CA GLY A 71 0.57 -5.85 3.79
C GLY A 71 1.33 -5.27 2.61
N ALA A 72 0.64 -4.47 1.78
CA ALA A 72 1.26 -3.70 0.71
C ALA A 72 0.60 -2.32 0.55
N ASP A 73 1.44 -1.31 0.39
CA ASP A 73 1.10 0.11 0.38
C ASP A 73 1.65 0.77 -0.89
N PRO A 74 1.12 0.52 -2.10
CA PRO A 74 1.51 1.30 -3.26
C PRO A 74 1.10 2.76 -3.07
N GLU A 75 2.09 3.62 -2.83
CA GLU A 75 1.89 5.04 -2.56
C GLU A 75 2.42 5.90 -3.72
N SER A 76 1.53 6.66 -4.36
CA SER A 76 1.84 7.49 -5.54
C SER A 76 2.55 6.70 -6.65
N CYS A 77 2.20 5.43 -6.85
CA CYS A 77 2.84 4.55 -7.82
C CYS A 77 2.05 4.44 -9.13
N THR A 78 2.74 4.20 -10.23
CA THR A 78 2.14 3.99 -11.56
C THR A 78 2.48 2.59 -12.07
N ASN A 79 1.51 1.88 -12.66
CA ASN A 79 1.68 0.53 -13.21
C ASN A 79 2.14 -0.48 -12.15
N VAL A 80 1.20 -0.91 -11.31
CA VAL A 80 1.47 -1.85 -10.21
C VAL A 80 0.71 -3.15 -10.45
N LEU A 81 1.40 -4.28 -10.30
CA LEU A 81 0.81 -5.61 -10.27
C LEU A 81 1.12 -6.27 -8.93
N ILE A 82 0.07 -6.55 -8.16
CA ILE A 82 0.14 -7.39 -6.97
C ILE A 82 -0.66 -8.65 -7.29
N GLU A 83 0.03 -9.75 -7.49
CA GLU A 83 -0.61 -11.02 -7.78
C GLU A 83 0.02 -12.13 -6.98
N ASP A 84 -0.72 -13.19 -6.76
CA ASP A 84 -0.16 -14.37 -6.14
C ASP A 84 0.58 -14.08 -4.80
N CYS A 85 0.15 -13.13 -3.96
CA CYS A 85 0.62 -12.93 -2.58
C CYS A 85 -0.28 -13.55 -1.49
N ASN A 86 0.28 -13.96 -0.35
CA ASN A 86 -0.48 -14.45 0.82
C ASN A 86 -0.22 -13.52 2.00
N PHE A 87 -1.26 -12.85 2.49
CA PHE A 87 -1.13 -11.89 3.59
C PHE A 87 -1.89 -12.38 4.82
N GLU A 88 -1.16 -12.49 5.93
CA GLU A 88 -1.69 -12.67 7.28
C GLU A 88 -1.22 -11.48 8.11
N ILE A 89 -2.07 -10.46 8.21
CA ILE A 89 -1.63 -9.13 8.60
C ILE A 89 -2.45 -8.50 9.73
N GLY A 90 -1.78 -7.65 10.51
CA GLY A 90 -2.32 -6.92 11.65
C GLY A 90 -3.22 -5.74 11.31
N ASP A 91 -3.13 -5.18 10.11
CA ASP A 91 -3.93 -4.04 9.65
C ASP A 91 -4.52 -4.29 8.25
N ASP A 92 -4.38 -3.39 7.27
CA ASP A 92 -4.89 -3.55 5.92
C ASP A 92 -4.03 -4.52 5.08
N ALA A 93 -4.64 -5.50 4.41
CA ALA A 93 -3.88 -6.42 3.57
C ALA A 93 -3.28 -5.71 2.34
N ILE A 94 -4.04 -4.80 1.72
CA ILE A 94 -3.51 -3.85 0.74
C ILE A 94 -4.15 -2.49 0.99
N ALA A 95 -3.33 -1.44 1.06
CA ALA A 95 -3.79 -0.06 1.18
C ALA A 95 -3.22 0.80 0.05
N ILE A 96 -4.06 1.19 -0.91
CA ILE A 96 -3.62 2.06 -2.01
C ILE A 96 -3.63 3.51 -1.51
N LYS A 97 -2.48 4.19 -1.60
CA LYS A 97 -2.26 5.54 -1.07
C LYS A 97 -1.67 6.47 -2.13
N SER A 98 -1.68 7.77 -1.88
CA SER A 98 -1.04 8.82 -2.69
C SER A 98 -0.73 10.05 -1.86
N GLY A 99 -0.26 9.83 -0.63
CA GLY A 99 0.13 10.87 0.31
C GLY A 99 -1.01 11.57 1.02
N ARG A 100 -0.63 12.39 2.00
CA ARG A 100 -1.55 13.07 2.92
C ARG A 100 -1.48 14.60 2.82
N ASP A 101 -2.67 15.21 2.77
CA ASP A 101 -2.92 16.65 2.87
C ASP A 101 -2.03 17.50 1.94
N ASN A 102 -1.61 18.69 2.42
CA ASN A 102 -0.76 19.63 1.68
C ASN A 102 0.53 19.01 1.12
N ASP A 103 1.09 17.99 1.79
CA ASP A 103 2.34 17.40 1.31
C ASP A 103 2.12 16.59 0.04
N ALA A 104 0.97 15.92 -0.07
CA ALA A 104 0.54 15.25 -1.29
C ALA A 104 0.07 16.23 -2.35
N TRP A 105 -0.74 17.24 -2.00
CA TRP A 105 -1.18 18.25 -2.99
C TRP A 105 0.00 18.98 -3.64
N ARG A 106 1.07 19.22 -2.88
CA ARG A 106 2.30 19.83 -3.41
C ARG A 106 3.00 18.93 -4.45
N VAL A 107 2.99 17.62 -4.26
CA VAL A 107 3.61 16.66 -5.19
C VAL A 107 2.68 16.35 -6.36
N GLY A 108 1.38 16.21 -6.11
CA GLY A 108 0.33 16.05 -7.11
C GLY A 108 0.39 14.72 -7.88
N GLN A 109 1.08 13.70 -7.35
CA GLN A 109 1.23 12.41 -8.01
C GLN A 109 0.19 11.40 -7.49
N PRO A 110 -0.69 10.88 -8.36
CA PRO A 110 -1.66 9.87 -7.96
C PRO A 110 -1.04 8.47 -7.88
N SER A 111 -1.76 7.55 -7.24
CA SER A 111 -1.58 6.12 -7.49
C SER A 111 -2.50 5.69 -8.62
N GLU A 112 -1.94 5.10 -9.68
CA GLU A 112 -2.71 4.77 -10.89
C GLU A 112 -2.25 3.52 -11.63
N ASN A 113 -3.19 2.90 -12.35
CA ASN A 113 -2.99 1.67 -13.12
C ASN A 113 -2.51 0.52 -12.22
N ILE A 114 -3.35 0.14 -11.26
CA ILE A 114 -3.04 -0.87 -10.24
C ILE A 114 -3.93 -2.09 -10.47
N VAL A 115 -3.30 -3.25 -10.62
CA VAL A 115 -3.99 -4.54 -10.74
C VAL A 115 -3.66 -5.38 -9.51
N ILE A 116 -4.69 -5.88 -8.84
CA ILE A 116 -4.57 -6.79 -7.71
C ILE A 116 -5.36 -8.06 -8.03
N ARG A 117 -4.71 -9.23 -8.02
CA ARG A 117 -5.41 -10.48 -8.38
C ARG A 117 -4.93 -11.77 -7.74
N ASN A 118 -5.79 -12.77 -7.84
CA ASN A 118 -5.52 -14.21 -7.72
C ASN A 118 -5.19 -14.76 -6.33
N ARG A 119 -5.75 -14.21 -5.22
CA ARG A 119 -5.27 -14.61 -3.88
C ARG A 119 -6.21 -14.56 -2.69
N LEU A 120 -5.66 -15.06 -1.58
CA LEU A 120 -6.25 -15.12 -0.24
C LEU A 120 -5.61 -14.05 0.66
N PHE A 121 -6.41 -13.16 1.24
CA PHE A 121 -5.96 -12.17 2.23
C PHE A 121 -6.65 -12.39 3.58
N SER A 122 -5.88 -12.65 4.61
CA SER A 122 -6.33 -12.67 6.00
C SER A 122 -5.84 -11.39 6.68
N SER A 123 -6.77 -10.48 6.97
CA SER A 123 -6.48 -9.19 7.59
C SER A 123 -7.31 -9.02 8.86
N LYS A 124 -6.78 -8.28 9.85
CA LYS A 124 -7.57 -7.86 11.01
C LYS A 124 -8.42 -6.61 10.72
N THR A 125 -8.05 -5.79 9.73
CA THR A 125 -8.75 -4.55 9.34
C THR A 125 -9.45 -4.71 7.99
N ASN A 126 -8.87 -4.24 6.87
CA ASN A 126 -9.44 -4.35 5.51
C ASN A 126 -8.69 -5.36 4.62
N GLY A 127 -9.40 -6.06 3.73
CA GLY A 127 -8.76 -6.89 2.71
C GLY A 127 -8.06 -6.08 1.61
N VAL A 128 -8.76 -5.11 1.03
CA VAL A 128 -8.17 -4.07 0.18
C VAL A 128 -8.86 -2.75 0.50
N CYS A 129 -8.10 -1.70 0.76
CA CYS A 129 -8.60 -0.35 1.00
C CYS A 129 -7.95 0.66 0.05
N ILE A 130 -8.64 1.78 -0.13
CA ILE A 130 -8.12 2.96 -0.82
C ILE A 130 -8.09 4.08 0.22
N GLY A 131 -6.88 4.49 0.63
CA GLY A 131 -6.64 5.53 1.61
C GLY A 131 -6.19 5.07 2.99
N SER A 132 -6.31 5.91 4.02
CA SER A 132 -6.92 7.25 3.99
C SER A 132 -6.05 8.35 3.35
N GLU A 133 -4.76 8.10 3.16
CA GLU A 133 -3.78 8.98 2.52
C GLU A 133 -3.98 9.01 1.00
N ILE A 134 -5.01 9.69 0.49
CA ILE A 134 -5.31 9.74 -0.95
C ILE A 134 -5.23 11.14 -1.56
N ALA A 135 -4.58 12.09 -0.90
CA ALA A 135 -4.65 13.50 -1.32
C ALA A 135 -4.03 13.77 -2.70
N GLY A 136 -3.13 12.91 -3.19
CA GLY A 136 -2.61 12.94 -4.57
C GLY A 136 -3.53 12.33 -5.63
N GLY A 137 -4.62 11.67 -5.22
CA GLY A 137 -5.58 10.98 -6.08
C GLY A 137 -5.29 9.48 -6.23
N VAL A 138 -6.33 8.69 -6.52
CA VAL A 138 -6.22 7.26 -6.83
C VAL A 138 -7.15 6.92 -7.98
N ARG A 139 -6.67 6.29 -9.05
CA ARG A 139 -7.51 5.96 -10.22
C ARG A 139 -7.05 4.70 -10.93
N ASN A 140 -7.91 4.13 -11.77
CA ASN A 140 -7.59 2.94 -12.58
C ASN A 140 -7.10 1.76 -11.73
N VAL A 141 -7.87 1.43 -10.69
CA VAL A 141 -7.63 0.26 -9.83
C VAL A 141 -8.55 -0.88 -10.27
N PHE A 142 -7.96 -2.04 -10.54
CA PHE A 142 -8.67 -3.26 -10.91
C PHE A 142 -8.35 -4.39 -9.94
N ILE A 143 -9.40 -4.98 -9.35
CA ILE A 143 -9.27 -6.03 -8.33
C ILE A 143 -10.11 -7.22 -8.78
N GLU A 144 -9.48 -8.38 -8.99
CA GLU A 144 -10.19 -9.58 -9.42
C GLU A 144 -9.72 -10.85 -8.70
N ASN A 145 -10.60 -11.84 -8.60
CA ASN A 145 -10.25 -13.17 -8.07
C ASN A 145 -9.53 -13.13 -6.71
N ILE A 146 -10.09 -12.37 -5.76
CA ILE A 146 -9.58 -12.27 -4.38
C ILE A 146 -10.60 -12.86 -3.41
N LYS A 147 -10.09 -13.59 -2.42
CA LYS A 147 -10.85 -14.13 -1.30
C LYS A 147 -10.31 -13.55 0.01
N ILE A 148 -11.19 -12.97 0.82
CA ILE A 148 -10.83 -12.35 2.10
C ILE A 148 -11.53 -13.16 3.20
N PRO A 149 -10.97 -14.28 3.68
CA PRO A 149 -11.61 -15.14 4.67
C PRO A 149 -11.82 -14.47 6.04
N LYS A 150 -11.04 -13.42 6.35
CA LYS A 150 -11.11 -12.71 7.63
C LYS A 150 -10.73 -11.24 7.40
N SER A 151 -11.61 -10.34 7.83
CA SER A 151 -11.45 -8.88 7.86
C SER A 151 -12.55 -8.33 8.78
N SER A 152 -12.28 -7.29 9.56
CA SER A 152 -13.29 -6.66 10.44
C SER A 152 -14.21 -5.69 9.68
N ASN A 153 -13.72 -5.11 8.59
CA ASN A 153 -14.39 -4.05 7.85
C ASN A 153 -14.88 -4.47 6.45
N ALA A 154 -14.62 -5.71 6.02
CA ALA A 154 -15.09 -6.24 4.74
C ALA A 154 -15.99 -7.47 4.93
N GLU A 155 -17.19 -7.45 4.34
CA GLU A 155 -18.00 -8.65 4.18
C GLU A 155 -17.34 -9.60 3.17
N THR A 156 -17.19 -10.87 3.55
CA THR A 156 -16.79 -11.96 2.66
C THR A 156 -17.75 -12.08 1.47
N SER A 157 -17.34 -11.72 0.24
CA SER A 157 -17.46 -12.56 -0.98
C SER A 157 -17.24 -11.82 -2.32
N TYR A 158 -16.45 -12.48 -3.18
CA TYR A 158 -16.26 -12.47 -4.64
C TYR A 158 -16.57 -11.26 -5.55
N LEU A 159 -15.60 -10.99 -6.44
CA LEU A 159 -15.69 -10.39 -7.79
C LEU A 159 -16.26 -8.96 -7.88
N PHE A 160 -15.39 -7.96 -7.71
CA PHE A 160 -15.63 -6.62 -8.27
C PHE A 160 -15.08 -6.53 -9.70
N LYS A 161 -15.87 -6.93 -10.70
CA LYS A 161 -15.66 -6.51 -12.10
C LYS A 161 -16.16 -5.08 -12.29
N ARG A 162 -15.39 -4.06 -11.89
CA ARG A 162 -15.59 -2.70 -12.44
C ARG A 162 -14.38 -1.79 -12.21
N TRP A 163 -13.99 -1.09 -13.28
CA TRP A 163 -13.16 0.11 -13.20
C TRP A 163 -13.88 1.14 -12.32
N LYS A 164 -13.21 1.61 -11.26
CA LYS A 164 -13.66 2.74 -10.46
C LYS A 164 -12.65 3.86 -10.58
N GLU A 165 -13.13 5.03 -10.97
CA GLU A 165 -12.41 6.28 -10.90
C GLU A 165 -12.77 6.94 -9.57
N TYR A 166 -11.77 7.20 -8.73
CA TYR A 166 -11.96 8.00 -7.52
C TYR A 166 -11.40 9.39 -7.82
N TYR A 167 -12.30 10.30 -8.18
CA TYR A 167 -11.97 11.72 -8.29
C TYR A 167 -12.13 12.36 -6.91
N ILE A 168 -11.12 13.16 -6.54
CA ILE A 168 -11.23 14.19 -5.50
C ILE A 168 -11.38 15.54 -6.19
#